data_AF-A0A0J5SWZ4-F1
#
_entry.id   AF-A0A0J5SWZ4-F1
#
_cell.length_a   1.000
_cell.length_b   1.000
_cell.length_c   1.000
_cell.angle_alpha   90.00
_cell.angle_beta   90.00
_cell.angle_gamma   90.00
#
_symmetry.space_group_name_H-M   'P 1'
#
loop_
_entity.id
_entity.type
_entity.pdbx_description
1 polymer ?
#
loop_
_entity_poly.entity_id
_entity_poly.type
_entity_poly.pdbx_seq_one_letter_code
_entity_poly.pdbx_strand_id
1 'polypeptide(L)'
;MTEKKRKVILVTDGDEYAKKAVECVAKEFGGRCISSTKGNPTVLSGPEVVKLIKKAKCDPVFVMFDDSGFLGEGSGERAMKYVAQHDDIEVLGVIAVASHTRHAEWTRVDVCIDKFGELTPYGVDKFGVPEMEMGRLTGDTVYCLDELDVPVIVGVGDIGKMAKRDHYSQGSPITKKAVEIILERSGYNG
;
A
#
# COMPACT_ATOMS: atom_id res chain seq x y z
N MET A 1 21.92 19.66 11.38
CA MET A 1 21.82 18.25 10.95
C MET A 1 20.37 18.03 10.59
N THR A 2 20.05 17.84 9.30
CA THR A 2 18.69 17.45 8.90
C THR A 2 18.43 16.07 9.48
N GLU A 3 17.39 15.93 10.32
CA GLU A 3 17.00 14.61 10.82
C GLU A 3 16.71 13.69 9.63
N LYS A 4 17.16 12.43 9.71
CA LYS A 4 16.94 11.47 8.62
C LYS A 4 15.44 11.21 8.53
N LYS A 5 14.85 11.52 7.37
CA LYS A 5 13.43 11.25 7.09
C LYS A 5 13.10 9.78 7.34
N ARG A 6 11.92 9.51 7.90
CA ARG A 6 11.40 8.14 8.08
C ARG A 6 11.03 7.58 6.71
N LYS A 7 11.40 6.33 6.44
CA LYS A 7 11.18 5.71 5.13
C LYS A 7 9.90 4.88 5.19
N VAL A 8 8.91 5.21 4.36
CA VAL A 8 7.54 4.70 4.51
C VAL A 8 7.05 4.02 3.25
N ILE A 9 6.38 2.87 3.39
CA ILE A 9 5.60 2.23 2.34
C ILE A 9 4.13 2.38 2.70
N LEU A 10 3.35 2.94 1.77
CA LEU A 10 1.91 3.13 1.94
C LEU A 10 1.17 1.93 1.34
N VAL A 11 0.07 1.51 1.97
CA VAL A 11 -0.76 0.39 1.53
C VAL A 11 -2.23 0.84 1.53
N THR A 12 -2.93 0.65 0.40
CA THR A 12 -4.33 1.11 0.23
C THR A 12 -5.35 0.03 0.58
N ASP A 13 -5.14 -0.67 1.70
CA ASP A 13 -6.08 -1.60 2.32
C ASP A 13 -5.79 -1.63 3.82
N GLY A 14 -6.84 -1.69 4.64
CA GLY A 14 -6.75 -1.59 6.09
C GLY A 14 -7.47 -2.70 6.84
N ASP A 15 -7.94 -3.75 6.16
CA ASP A 15 -8.65 -4.84 6.81
C ASP A 15 -7.74 -5.78 7.64
N GLU A 16 -8.32 -6.79 8.31
CA GLU A 16 -7.56 -7.71 9.16
C GLU A 16 -6.66 -8.68 8.37
N TYR A 17 -6.97 -8.97 7.10
CA TYR A 17 -6.13 -9.77 6.22
C TYR A 17 -4.93 -8.96 5.76
N ALA A 18 -5.17 -7.71 5.33
CA ALA A 18 -4.14 -6.73 4.99
C ALA A 18 -3.14 -6.57 6.13
N LYS A 19 -3.62 -6.30 7.34
CA LYS A 19 -2.77 -6.19 8.53
C LYS A 19 -1.86 -7.40 8.70
N LYS A 20 -2.40 -8.63 8.65
CA LYS A 20 -1.59 -9.85 8.86
C LYS A 20 -0.55 -10.05 7.77
N ALA A 21 -0.90 -9.78 6.51
CA ALA A 21 0.01 -9.89 5.39
C ALA A 21 1.15 -8.86 5.49
N VAL A 22 0.80 -7.58 5.74
CA VAL A 22 1.77 -6.49 5.88
C VAL A 22 2.64 -6.67 7.11
N GLU A 23 2.12 -7.14 8.25
CA GLU A 23 2.93 -7.49 9.43
C GLU A 23 3.94 -8.60 9.13
N CYS A 24 3.51 -9.64 8.42
CA CYS A 24 4.36 -10.75 8.02
C CYS A 24 5.52 -10.27 7.13
N VAL A 25 5.19 -9.53 6.07
CA VAL A 25 6.16 -9.03 5.09
C VAL A 25 7.10 -7.98 5.71
N ALA A 26 6.56 -7.03 6.47
CA ALA A 26 7.38 -6.02 7.14
C ALA A 26 8.46 -6.63 8.03
N LYS A 27 8.12 -7.69 8.76
CA LYS A 27 9.08 -8.41 9.62
C LYS A 27 10.20 -9.05 8.81
N GLU A 28 9.88 -9.61 7.64
CA GLU A 28 10.85 -10.27 6.77
C GLU A 28 11.90 -9.29 6.22
N PHE A 29 11.50 -8.05 5.90
CA PHE A 29 12.39 -6.99 5.45
C PHE A 29 12.99 -6.14 6.59
N GLY A 30 12.90 -6.60 7.85
CA GLY A 30 13.42 -5.88 9.02
C GLY A 30 12.69 -4.56 9.34
N GLY A 31 11.59 -4.28 8.65
CA GLY A 31 10.78 -3.08 8.82
C GLY A 31 9.76 -3.17 9.96
N ARG A 32 8.87 -2.19 10.00
CA ARG A 32 7.84 -2.05 11.03
C ARG A 32 6.47 -1.77 10.41
N CYS A 33 5.53 -2.69 10.56
CA CYS A 33 4.11 -2.38 10.37
C CYS A 33 3.57 -1.59 11.56
N ILE A 34 2.88 -0.47 11.31
CA ILE A 34 2.06 0.21 12.32
C ILE A 34 0.70 -0.45 12.34
N SER A 35 0.59 -1.58 13.05
CA SER A 35 -0.64 -2.38 13.09
C SER A 35 -1.89 -1.63 13.51
N SER A 36 -1.75 -0.53 14.27
CA SER A 36 -2.87 0.31 14.70
C SER A 36 -3.45 1.20 13.58
N THR A 37 -2.80 1.30 12.42
CA THR A 37 -3.37 1.96 11.25
C THR A 37 -4.33 1.05 10.48
N LYS A 38 -4.52 -0.21 10.91
CA LYS A 38 -5.63 -1.01 10.40
C LYS A 38 -6.94 -0.26 10.65
N GLY A 39 -7.90 -0.43 9.75
CA GLY A 39 -9.19 0.23 9.79
C GLY A 39 -9.81 0.17 8.40
N ASN A 40 -11.08 -0.19 8.33
CA ASN A 40 -11.88 -0.20 7.11
C ASN A 40 -13.24 0.40 7.55
N PRO A 41 -13.36 1.76 7.63
CA PRO A 41 -12.43 2.76 7.08
C PRO A 41 -11.32 3.17 8.06
N THR A 42 -10.37 3.97 7.57
CA THR A 42 -9.27 4.54 8.37
C THR A 42 -9.80 5.46 9.46
N VAL A 43 -9.38 5.20 10.71
CA VAL A 43 -9.84 5.97 11.89
C VAL A 43 -8.81 7.02 12.33
N LEU A 44 -7.52 6.74 12.15
CA LEU A 44 -6.45 7.64 12.59
C LEU A 44 -6.26 8.78 11.60
N SER A 45 -6.12 10.00 12.10
CA SER A 45 -5.79 11.16 11.29
C SER A 45 -4.34 11.14 10.82
N GLY A 46 -4.03 11.82 9.72
CA GLY A 46 -2.65 11.98 9.21
C GLY A 46 -1.64 12.39 10.31
N PRO A 47 -1.91 13.42 11.14
CA PRO A 47 -1.03 13.80 12.24
C PRO A 47 -0.80 12.69 13.28
N GLU A 48 -1.81 11.88 13.59
CA GLU A 48 -1.67 10.74 14.50
C GLU A 48 -0.82 9.63 13.89
N VAL A 49 -1.03 9.34 12.61
CA VAL A 49 -0.23 8.39 11.85
C VAL A 49 1.24 8.82 11.81
N VAL A 50 1.54 10.10 11.51
CA VAL A 50 2.91 10.65 11.55
C VAL A 50 3.56 10.47 12.93
N LYS A 51 2.83 10.73 14.02
CA LYS A 51 3.34 10.51 15.39
C LYS A 51 3.72 9.05 15.64
N LEU A 52 3.00 8.09 15.06
CA LEU A 52 3.32 6.67 15.17
C LEU A 52 4.51 6.29 14.29
N ILE A 53 4.60 6.81 13.06
CA ILE A 53 5.73 6.61 12.15
C ILE A 53 7.05 7.06 12.79
N LYS A 54 7.06 8.23 13.44
CA LYS A 54 8.24 8.76 14.15
C LYS A 54 8.65 7.93 15.37
N LYS A 55 7.74 7.14 15.94
CA LYS A 55 8.01 6.23 17.07
C LYS A 55 8.47 4.84 16.64
N ALA A 56 8.37 4.51 15.34
CA ALA A 56 8.80 3.22 14.83
C ALA A 56 10.31 3.03 15.06
N LYS A 57 10.69 1.83 15.53
CA LYS A 57 12.09 1.54 15.88
C LYS A 57 13.00 1.27 14.68
N CYS A 58 12.42 0.94 13.53
CA CYS A 58 13.13 0.58 12.32
C CYS A 58 12.35 1.07 11.09
N ASP A 59 13.10 1.29 10.01
CA ASP A 59 12.60 1.53 8.66
C ASP A 59 12.82 0.25 7.81
N PRO A 60 12.05 0.03 6.73
CA PRO A 60 10.91 0.83 6.31
C PRO A 60 9.70 0.64 7.23
N VAL A 61 8.87 1.69 7.34
CA VAL A 61 7.62 1.67 8.10
C VAL A 61 6.46 1.45 7.15
N PHE A 62 5.59 0.50 7.45
CA PHE A 62 4.43 0.17 6.65
C PHE A 62 3.17 0.73 7.29
N VAL A 63 2.35 1.39 6.48
CA VAL A 63 1.17 2.13 6.93
C VAL A 63 0.01 1.82 6.01
N MET A 64 -1.12 1.45 6.62
CA MET A 64 -2.35 1.07 5.94
C MET A 64 -3.37 2.21 5.95
N PHE A 65 -4.08 2.37 4.83
CA PHE A 65 -5.16 3.33 4.63
C PHE A 65 -6.27 2.66 3.81
N ASP A 66 -7.50 2.99 4.11
CA ASP A 66 -8.71 2.40 3.55
C ASP A 66 -9.89 3.37 3.72
N ASP A 67 -10.75 3.44 2.70
CA ASP A 67 -11.94 4.27 2.66
C ASP A 67 -13.27 3.50 2.62
N SER A 68 -13.24 2.17 2.57
CA SER A 68 -14.44 1.32 2.67
C SER A 68 -15.54 1.63 1.66
N GLY A 69 -15.17 1.96 0.42
CA GLY A 69 -16.10 2.33 -0.63
C GLY A 69 -16.75 3.70 -0.44
N PHE A 70 -16.16 4.58 0.38
CA PHE A 70 -16.56 5.98 0.41
C PHE A 70 -16.33 6.62 -0.97
N LEU A 71 -17.28 7.45 -1.41
CA LEU A 71 -17.23 8.11 -2.70
C LEU A 71 -16.42 9.40 -2.63
N GLY A 72 -15.37 9.51 -3.45
CA GLY A 72 -14.42 10.62 -3.43
C GLY A 72 -13.49 10.54 -2.22
N GLU A 73 -12.81 11.65 -1.91
CA GLU A 73 -11.76 11.64 -0.89
C GLU A 73 -12.29 11.29 0.51
N GLY A 74 -11.99 10.09 0.98
CA GLY A 74 -12.40 9.58 2.29
C GLY A 74 -11.38 9.88 3.39
N SER A 75 -11.53 9.21 4.55
CA SER A 75 -10.61 9.41 5.68
C SER A 75 -9.24 8.79 5.45
N GLY A 76 -9.18 7.64 4.77
CA GLY A 76 -7.98 6.96 4.33
C GLY A 76 -7.17 7.81 3.37
N GLU A 77 -7.76 8.25 2.26
CA GLU A 77 -7.06 9.11 1.29
C GLU A 77 -6.59 10.44 1.91
N ARG A 78 -7.41 11.11 2.74
CA ARG A 78 -6.99 12.32 3.48
C ARG A 78 -5.77 12.08 4.36
N ALA A 79 -5.79 10.99 5.14
CA ALA A 79 -4.69 10.67 6.04
C ALA A 79 -3.43 10.28 5.25
N MET A 80 -3.60 9.55 4.14
CA MET A 80 -2.53 9.12 3.25
C MET A 80 -1.84 10.32 2.59
N LYS A 81 -2.60 11.24 1.99
CA LYS A 81 -2.08 12.50 1.42
C LYS A 81 -1.26 13.29 2.43
N TYR A 82 -1.80 13.47 3.64
CA TYR A 82 -1.10 14.17 4.72
C TYR A 82 0.25 13.51 5.07
N VAL A 83 0.27 12.19 5.17
CA VAL A 83 1.49 11.42 5.49
C VAL A 83 2.50 11.51 4.35
N ALA A 84 2.05 11.35 3.10
CA ALA A 84 2.91 11.35 1.93
C ALA A 84 3.60 12.70 1.68
N GLN A 85 2.94 13.81 2.04
CA GLN A 85 3.45 15.17 1.85
C GLN A 85 4.23 15.71 3.06
N HIS A 86 4.39 14.92 4.13
CA HIS A 86 5.02 15.38 5.36
C HIS A 86 6.54 15.49 5.22
N ASP A 87 7.13 16.63 5.61
CA ASP A 87 8.57 16.92 5.43
C ASP A 87 9.51 15.87 6.04
N ASP A 88 9.16 15.32 7.20
CA ASP A 88 9.95 14.29 7.89
C ASP A 88 9.75 12.86 7.37
N ILE A 89 8.95 12.68 6.32
CA ILE A 89 8.62 11.39 5.73
C ILE A 89 9.15 11.34 4.29
N GLU A 90 9.68 10.19 3.94
CA GLU A 90 10.04 9.85 2.58
C GLU A 90 9.29 8.59 2.21
N VAL A 91 8.36 8.73 1.26
CA VAL A 91 7.61 7.59 0.74
C VAL A 91 8.48 6.85 -0.26
N LEU A 92 8.75 5.58 0.02
CA LEU A 92 9.52 4.70 -0.87
C LEU A 92 8.66 4.22 -2.05
N GLY A 93 7.36 4.05 -1.82
CA GLY A 93 6.40 3.63 -2.83
C GLY A 93 5.07 3.25 -2.20
N VAL A 94 4.14 2.84 -3.05
CA VAL A 94 2.77 2.50 -2.66
C VAL A 94 2.40 1.11 -3.17
N ILE A 95 1.76 0.32 -2.31
CA ILE A 95 1.04 -0.88 -2.72
C ILE A 95 -0.43 -0.48 -2.90
N ALA A 96 -0.84 -0.35 -4.16
CA ALA A 96 -2.21 -0.02 -4.54
C ALA A 96 -3.02 -1.33 -4.67
N VAL A 97 -4.14 -1.40 -3.96
CA VAL A 97 -4.95 -2.63 -3.84
C VAL A 97 -6.23 -2.48 -4.64
N ALA A 98 -6.46 -3.44 -5.54
CA ALA A 98 -7.69 -3.51 -6.30
C ALA A 98 -8.86 -3.90 -5.41
N SER A 99 -9.96 -3.16 -5.50
CA SER A 99 -11.19 -3.46 -4.75
C SER A 99 -12.41 -3.45 -5.67
N HIS A 100 -13.50 -4.09 -5.21
CA HIS A 100 -14.77 -4.01 -5.92
C HIS A 100 -15.45 -2.71 -5.54
N THR A 101 -15.14 -1.66 -6.30
CA THR A 101 -15.89 -0.43 -6.22
C THR A 101 -17.15 -0.56 -7.08
N ARG A 102 -18.27 0.03 -6.63
CA ARG A 102 -19.40 0.34 -7.53
C ARG A 102 -19.12 1.57 -8.39
N HIS A 103 -17.90 2.11 -8.29
CA HIS A 103 -17.54 3.47 -8.60
C HIS A 103 -16.33 3.46 -9.52
N ALA A 104 -16.31 4.35 -10.51
CA ALA A 104 -15.26 4.39 -11.50
C ALA A 104 -13.98 5.07 -10.97
N GLU A 105 -13.58 4.79 -9.72
CA GLU A 105 -12.35 5.28 -9.09
C GLU A 105 -11.19 4.38 -9.49
N TRP A 106 -10.11 5.01 -9.95
CA TRP A 106 -8.93 4.33 -10.45
C TRP A 106 -7.73 5.24 -10.31
N THR A 107 -6.54 4.65 -10.45
CA THR A 107 -5.27 5.36 -10.48
C THR A 107 -4.35 4.78 -11.54
N ARG A 108 -3.32 5.56 -11.92
CA ARG A 108 -2.17 5.00 -12.64
C ARG A 108 -1.29 4.19 -11.70
N VAL A 109 -0.76 3.09 -12.22
CA VAL A 109 0.22 2.22 -11.54
C VAL A 109 1.36 1.91 -12.50
N ASP A 110 2.58 1.75 -11.97
CA ASP A 110 3.77 1.50 -12.79
C ASP A 110 3.89 0.03 -13.22
N VAL A 111 3.40 -0.88 -12.38
CA VAL A 111 3.39 -2.32 -12.61
C VAL A 111 2.36 -2.96 -11.70
N CYS A 112 1.74 -4.06 -12.16
CA CYS A 112 0.92 -4.91 -11.32
C CYS A 112 1.54 -6.28 -11.12
N ILE A 113 1.14 -6.94 -10.04
CA ILE A 113 1.48 -8.33 -9.76
C ILE A 113 0.18 -9.13 -9.74
N ASP A 114 0.09 -10.13 -10.60
CA ASP A 114 -1.05 -11.01 -10.64
C ASP A 114 -1.05 -12.02 -9.47
N LYS A 115 -2.12 -12.79 -9.33
CA LYS A 115 -2.28 -13.79 -8.26
C LYS A 115 -1.25 -14.92 -8.32
N PHE A 116 -0.55 -15.10 -9.44
CA PHE A 116 0.51 -16.09 -9.60
C PHE A 116 1.90 -15.52 -9.27
N GLY A 117 1.97 -14.23 -8.97
CA GLY A 117 3.23 -13.53 -8.72
C GLY A 117 3.91 -13.08 -10.01
N GLU A 118 3.23 -13.10 -11.16
CA GLU A 118 3.78 -12.64 -12.43
C GLU A 118 3.59 -11.12 -12.56
N LEU A 119 4.60 -10.45 -13.15
CA LEU A 119 4.52 -9.03 -13.42
C LEU A 119 3.73 -8.80 -14.69
N THR A 120 2.81 -7.84 -14.63
CA THR A 120 1.98 -7.46 -15.77
C THR A 120 1.91 -5.94 -15.91
N PRO A 121 1.96 -5.40 -17.15
CA PRO A 121 1.72 -3.99 -17.39
C PRO A 121 0.23 -3.64 -17.32
N TYR A 122 -0.66 -4.64 -17.30
CA TYR A 122 -2.09 -4.45 -17.18
C TYR A 122 -2.53 -4.30 -15.73
N GLY A 123 -3.66 -3.64 -15.50
CA GLY A 123 -4.38 -3.67 -14.23
C GLY A 123 -4.66 -5.09 -13.75
N VAL A 124 -4.96 -5.24 -12.48
CA VAL A 124 -5.47 -6.49 -11.92
C VAL A 124 -6.76 -6.24 -11.17
N ASP A 125 -7.69 -7.19 -11.21
CA ASP A 125 -8.87 -7.16 -10.37
C ASP A 125 -8.55 -7.53 -8.91
N LYS A 126 -9.55 -7.47 -8.04
CA LYS A 126 -9.39 -7.84 -6.63
C LYS A 126 -8.98 -9.30 -6.39
N PHE A 127 -9.13 -10.17 -7.38
CA PHE A 127 -8.71 -11.58 -7.31
C PHE A 127 -7.29 -11.77 -7.85
N GLY A 128 -6.61 -10.70 -8.26
CA GLY A 128 -5.29 -10.71 -8.89
C GLY A 128 -5.34 -11.27 -10.31
N VAL A 129 -6.45 -11.14 -11.03
CA VAL A 129 -6.56 -11.51 -12.45
C VAL A 129 -6.28 -10.28 -13.29
N PRO A 130 -5.37 -10.36 -14.29
CA PRO A 130 -5.10 -9.24 -15.18
C PRO A 130 -6.36 -8.77 -15.93
N GLU A 131 -6.54 -7.46 -15.98
CA GLU A 131 -7.57 -6.78 -16.76
C GLU A 131 -7.03 -6.40 -18.15
N MET A 132 -7.85 -5.73 -18.97
CA MET A 132 -7.48 -5.33 -20.33
C MET A 132 -6.76 -3.96 -20.37
N GLU A 133 -6.95 -3.12 -19.36
CA GLU A 133 -6.41 -1.77 -19.33
C GLU A 133 -4.96 -1.75 -18.83
N MET A 134 -4.08 -1.09 -19.58
CA MET A 134 -2.67 -0.96 -19.22
C MET A 134 -2.47 0.14 -18.18
N GLY A 135 -1.66 -0.14 -17.15
CA GLY A 135 -1.21 0.84 -16.15
C GLY A 135 -2.33 1.46 -15.32
N ARG A 136 -3.50 0.82 -15.24
CA ARG A 136 -4.68 1.32 -14.53
C ARG A 136 -5.13 0.30 -13.49
N LEU A 137 -5.41 0.77 -12.28
CA LEU A 137 -5.95 -0.06 -11.20
C LEU A 137 -7.23 0.57 -10.65
N THR A 138 -8.28 -0.23 -10.48
CA THR A 138 -9.55 0.21 -9.90
C THR A 138 -9.58 -0.09 -8.40
N GLY A 139 -9.93 0.89 -7.58
CA GLY A 139 -9.99 0.75 -6.12
C GLY A 139 -10.65 1.95 -5.45
N ASP A 140 -11.13 1.77 -4.23
CA ASP A 140 -11.86 2.78 -3.43
C ASP A 140 -10.96 3.66 -2.57
N THR A 141 -9.67 3.33 -2.47
CA THR A 141 -8.69 4.11 -1.69
C THR A 141 -7.45 4.43 -2.53
N VAL A 142 -7.60 4.50 -3.86
CA VAL A 142 -6.48 4.67 -4.79
C VAL A 142 -6.57 5.97 -5.59
N TYR A 143 -7.70 6.66 -5.59
CA TYR A 143 -7.95 7.82 -6.43
C TYR A 143 -6.96 8.95 -6.14
N CYS A 144 -6.57 9.13 -4.88
CA CYS A 144 -5.62 10.16 -4.48
C CYS A 144 -4.17 9.92 -4.95
N LEU A 145 -3.82 8.72 -5.42
CA LEU A 145 -2.43 8.33 -5.71
C LEU A 145 -1.85 9.09 -6.91
N ASP A 146 -2.68 9.47 -7.88
CA ASP A 146 -2.27 10.29 -9.04
C ASP A 146 -1.76 11.69 -8.64
N GLU A 147 -2.05 12.15 -7.42
CA GLU A 147 -1.60 13.43 -6.86
C GLU A 147 -0.31 13.29 -6.04
N LEU A 148 0.18 12.08 -5.81
CA LEU A 148 1.37 11.81 -5.00
C LEU A 148 2.60 11.67 -5.90
N ASP A 149 3.65 12.43 -5.57
CA ASP A 149 4.96 12.27 -6.18
C ASP A 149 5.73 11.16 -5.42
N VAL A 150 5.59 9.92 -5.90
CA VAL A 150 6.20 8.72 -5.29
C VAL A 150 7.03 7.94 -6.30
N PRO A 151 8.12 7.25 -5.88
CA PRO A 151 9.03 6.60 -6.82
C PRO A 151 8.42 5.46 -7.63
N VAL A 152 7.45 4.74 -7.05
CA VAL A 152 6.76 3.62 -7.69
C VAL A 152 5.43 3.32 -7.00
N ILE A 153 4.42 2.98 -7.80
CA ILE A 153 3.12 2.45 -7.38
C ILE A 153 2.98 1.04 -7.97
N VAL A 154 2.86 0.04 -7.09
CA VAL A 154 2.68 -1.37 -7.45
C VAL A 154 1.23 -1.78 -7.21
N GLY A 155 0.52 -2.17 -8.26
CA GLY A 155 -0.85 -2.68 -8.18
C GLY A 155 -0.91 -4.16 -7.81
N VAL A 156 -1.83 -4.52 -6.91
CA VAL A 156 -2.08 -5.91 -6.50
C VAL A 156 -3.57 -6.17 -6.30
N GLY A 157 -3.97 -7.44 -6.32
CA GLY A 157 -5.30 -7.84 -5.85
C GLY A 157 -5.45 -7.74 -4.33
N ASP A 158 -6.57 -8.23 -3.81
CA ASP A 158 -6.96 -8.16 -2.40
C ASP A 158 -5.92 -8.87 -1.49
N ILE A 159 -5.16 -8.06 -0.72
CA ILE A 159 -3.98 -8.47 0.05
C ILE A 159 -4.34 -9.55 1.06
N GLY A 160 -3.48 -10.57 1.20
CA GLY A 160 -3.73 -11.65 2.15
C GLY A 160 -4.82 -12.64 1.71
N LYS A 161 -5.54 -12.36 0.62
CA LYS A 161 -6.67 -13.16 0.12
C LYS A 161 -6.32 -13.86 -1.19
N MET A 162 -6.54 -13.23 -2.35
CA MET A 162 -6.31 -13.77 -3.71
C MET A 162 -6.43 -15.31 -3.84
N ALA A 163 -7.57 -15.89 -3.43
CA ALA A 163 -7.80 -17.34 -3.37
C ALA A 163 -6.74 -18.16 -2.58
N LYS A 164 -6.35 -17.63 -1.41
CA LYS A 164 -5.25 -18.07 -0.53
C LYS A 164 -3.84 -17.95 -1.13
N ARG A 165 -3.68 -17.42 -2.35
CA ARG A 165 -2.35 -17.31 -2.98
C ARG A 165 -1.45 -16.30 -2.28
N ASP A 166 -2.04 -15.31 -1.62
CA ASP A 166 -1.29 -14.30 -0.85
C ASP A 166 -1.44 -14.47 0.68
N HIS A 167 -1.91 -15.61 1.15
CA HIS A 167 -2.19 -15.78 2.57
C HIS A 167 -0.91 -15.68 3.44
N TYR A 168 -1.00 -14.98 4.58
CA TYR A 168 0.15 -14.71 5.47
C TYR A 168 0.88 -15.97 5.96
N SER A 169 0.18 -17.10 6.11
CA SER A 169 0.81 -18.37 6.49
C SER A 169 1.77 -18.94 5.43
N GLN A 170 1.74 -18.40 4.21
CA GLN A 170 2.65 -18.71 3.11
C GLN A 170 3.67 -17.58 2.87
N GLY A 171 3.75 -16.60 3.77
CA GLY A 171 4.64 -15.45 3.64
C GLY A 171 4.09 -14.29 2.82
N SER A 172 2.82 -14.34 2.41
CA SER A 172 2.18 -13.34 1.52
C SER A 172 3.01 -13.05 0.26
N PRO A 173 3.21 -14.06 -0.62
CA PRO A 173 4.18 -13.96 -1.72
C PRO A 173 3.93 -12.81 -2.70
N ILE A 174 2.68 -12.37 -2.89
CA ILE A 174 2.34 -11.27 -3.81
C ILE A 174 2.68 -9.94 -3.15
N THR A 175 2.23 -9.76 -1.91
CA THR A 175 2.56 -8.56 -1.10
C THR A 175 4.07 -8.44 -0.89
N LYS A 176 4.75 -9.55 -0.62
CA LYS A 176 6.22 -9.62 -0.51
C LYS A 176 6.89 -9.12 -1.78
N LYS A 177 6.47 -9.63 -2.94
CA LYS A 177 7.03 -9.22 -4.24
C LYS A 177 6.79 -7.74 -4.53
N ALA A 178 5.64 -7.19 -4.12
CA ALA A 178 5.37 -5.76 -4.22
C ALA A 178 6.37 -4.93 -3.40
N VAL A 179 6.66 -5.36 -2.16
CA VAL A 179 7.66 -4.72 -1.31
C VAL A 179 9.06 -4.82 -1.92
N GLU A 180 9.46 -5.96 -2.47
CA GLU A 180 10.75 -6.13 -3.14
C GLU A 180 10.95 -5.09 -4.26
N ILE A 181 9.95 -4.92 -5.11
CA ILE A 181 9.97 -3.94 -6.22
C ILE A 181 10.06 -2.51 -5.68
N ILE A 182 9.30 -2.18 -4.63
CA ILE A 182 9.31 -0.85 -4.02
C ILE A 182 10.70 -0.53 -3.46
N LEU A 183 11.30 -1.47 -2.73
CA LEU A 183 12.63 -1.28 -2.15
C LEU A 183 13.71 -1.16 -3.24
N GLU A 184 13.65 -1.98 -4.28
CA GLU A 184 14.57 -1.91 -5.43
C GLU A 184 14.47 -0.56 -6.16
N ARG A 185 13.26 -0.13 -6.52
CA ARG A 185 13.04 1.08 -7.33
C ARG A 185 13.19 2.39 -6.56
N SER A 186 12.98 2.37 -5.25
CA SER A 186 13.21 3.56 -4.40
C SER A 186 14.70 3.84 -4.14
N GLY A 187 15.60 2.93 -4.53
CA GLY A 187 17.02 3.03 -4.18
C GLY A 187 17.29 2.85 -2.69
N TYR A 188 16.39 2.18 -1.97
CA TYR A 188 16.52 1.93 -0.54
C TYR A 188 17.68 0.96 -0.26
N ASN A 189 18.75 1.48 0.32
CA ASN A 189 19.88 0.70 0.82
C ASN A 189 19.72 0.58 2.35
N GLY A 190 19.39 -0.62 2.82
CA GLY A 190 19.12 -0.94 4.23
C GLY A 190 20.28 -0.65 5.18
#